data_AF-A0A966KSB0-F1
#
_entry.id   AF-A0A966KSB0-F1
#
_cell.length_a   1.000
_cell.length_b   1.000
_cell.length_c   1.000
_cell.angle_alpha   90.00
_cell.angle_beta   90.00
_cell.angle_gamma   90.00
#
_symmetry.space_group_name_H-M   'P 1'
#
loop_
_entity.id
_entity.type
_entity.pdbx_description
1 polymer ?
#
loop_
_entity_poly.entity_id
_entity_poly.type
_entity_poly.pdbx_seq_one_letter_code
_entity_poly.pdbx_strand_id
1 'polypeptide(L)'
;MRVPDEAKIVWVQDLFAEQYAPEDVASFVVWLCHPTCTVSGESFSVGGGRAARVTLSENRGVLVDDRSPEAWAAQVDALLSLDEVVFPVSMNDEVTWQAHTLGRPVPAELAPGGPLDWNRRARP
;
A
#
# COMPACT_ATOMS: atom_id res chain seq x y z
N MET A 1 21.72 -18.58 1.67
CA MET A 1 22.92 -17.91 2.25
C MET A 1 22.58 -16.43 2.41
N ARG A 2 22.52 -15.91 3.64
CA ARG A 2 22.20 -14.48 3.88
C ARG A 2 23.45 -13.66 3.49
N VAL A 3 23.28 -12.67 2.62
CA VAL A 3 24.37 -11.73 2.30
C VAL A 3 24.76 -10.99 3.59
N PRO A 4 26.06 -10.90 3.94
CA PRO A 4 26.51 -10.13 5.10
C PRO A 4 26.04 -8.68 5.01
N ASP A 5 25.67 -8.08 6.15
CA ASP A 5 25.01 -6.78 6.15
C ASP A 5 25.96 -5.65 5.69
N GLU A 6 27.28 -5.79 5.90
CA GLU A 6 28.30 -4.87 5.39
C GLU A 6 28.40 -4.85 3.85
N ALA A 7 28.32 -6.02 3.21
CA ALA A 7 28.39 -6.11 1.75
C ALA A 7 27.13 -5.49 1.10
N LYS A 8 25.98 -5.59 1.76
CA LYS A 8 24.75 -4.92 1.31
C LYS A 8 24.87 -3.40 1.42
N ILE A 9 25.45 -2.88 2.51
CA ILE A 9 25.59 -1.43 2.71
C ILE A 9 26.43 -0.81 1.60
N VAL A 10 27.59 -1.40 1.30
CA VAL A 10 28.48 -0.90 0.24
C VAL A 10 27.77 -0.95 -1.12
N TRP A 11 27.13 -2.06 -1.45
CA TRP A 11 26.39 -2.19 -2.71
C TRP A 11 25.26 -1.15 -2.84
N VAL A 12 24.52 -0.88 -1.76
CA VAL A 12 23.48 0.17 -1.75
C VAL A 12 24.12 1.54 -1.97
N GLN A 13 25.23 1.85 -1.29
CA GLN A 13 25.89 3.15 -1.45
C GLN A 13 26.35 3.40 -2.89
N ASP A 14 26.97 2.39 -3.52
CA ASP A 14 27.42 2.48 -4.92
C ASP A 14 26.23 2.66 -5.87
N LEU A 15 25.15 1.90 -5.68
CA LEU A 15 23.91 2.05 -6.46
C LEU A 15 23.36 3.48 -6.37
N PHE A 16 23.32 4.06 -5.16
CA PHE A 16 22.83 5.42 -4.96
C PHE A 16 23.73 6.45 -5.62
N ALA A 17 25.06 6.29 -5.51
CA ALA A 17 26.01 7.20 -6.13
C ALA A 17 25.94 7.17 -7.66
N GLU A 18 25.70 6.01 -8.26
CA GLU A 18 25.69 5.84 -9.71
C GLU A 18 24.36 6.18 -10.37
N GLN A 19 23.23 5.88 -9.71
CA GLN A 19 21.91 5.91 -10.36
C GLN A 19 20.99 6.99 -9.80
N TYR A 20 21.18 7.50 -8.59
CA TYR A 20 20.18 8.36 -7.94
C TYR A 20 20.55 9.85 -8.00
N ALA A 21 20.56 10.39 -9.21
CA ALA A 21 20.75 11.82 -9.42
C ALA A 21 19.50 12.62 -8.95
N PRO A 22 19.67 13.76 -8.25
CA PRO A 22 18.53 14.57 -7.79
C PRO A 22 17.57 15.03 -8.91
N GLU A 23 18.08 15.19 -10.13
CA GLU A 23 17.34 15.64 -11.32
C GLU A 23 16.22 14.65 -11.70
N ASP A 24 16.41 13.36 -11.42
CA ASP A 24 15.39 12.32 -11.67
C ASP A 24 14.13 12.54 -10.83
N VAL A 25 14.29 13.05 -9.61
CA VAL A 25 13.18 13.38 -8.72
C VAL A 25 12.61 14.77 -9.04
N ALA A 26 13.48 15.74 -9.33
CA ALA A 26 13.08 17.12 -9.60
C ALA A 26 12.10 17.21 -10.78
N SER A 27 12.39 16.52 -11.89
CA SER A 27 11.51 16.52 -13.07
C SER A 27 10.11 15.94 -12.78
N PHE A 28 10.05 14.86 -11.97
CA PHE A 28 8.78 14.26 -11.55
C PHE A 28 7.96 15.20 -10.66
N VAL A 29 8.62 15.91 -9.72
CA VAL A 29 7.95 16.89 -8.85
C VAL A 29 7.41 18.06 -9.67
N VAL A 30 8.17 18.57 -10.64
CA VAL A 30 7.69 19.63 -11.55
C VAL A 30 6.42 19.19 -12.30
N TRP A 31 6.38 17.95 -12.79
CA TRP A 31 5.17 17.40 -13.40
C TRP A 31 3.99 17.36 -12.43
N LEU A 32 4.19 16.89 -11.18
CA LEU A 32 3.13 16.87 -10.16
C LEU A 32 2.58 18.27 -9.85
N CYS A 33 3.43 19.29 -9.86
CA CYS A 33 3.06 20.67 -9.58
C CYS A 33 2.51 21.43 -10.80
N HIS A 34 2.51 20.83 -12.00
CA HIS A 34 2.00 21.48 -13.19
C HIS A 34 0.48 21.68 -13.08
N PRO A 35 -0.10 22.84 -13.47
CA PRO A 35 -1.53 23.12 -13.30
C PRO A 35 -2.46 22.20 -14.09
N THR A 36 -1.93 21.45 -15.07
CA THR A 36 -2.70 20.44 -15.81
C THR A 36 -2.56 19.03 -15.24
N CYS A 37 -1.79 18.85 -14.16
CA CYS A 37 -1.65 17.57 -13.50
C CYS A 37 -2.95 17.23 -12.77
N THR A 38 -3.53 16.08 -13.09
CA THR A 38 -4.78 15.59 -12.48
C THR A 38 -4.52 14.59 -11.35
N VAL A 39 -3.26 14.36 -10.98
CA VAL A 39 -2.91 13.37 -9.95
C VAL A 39 -2.97 14.04 -8.58
N SER A 40 -3.77 13.47 -7.68
CA SER A 40 -3.96 13.99 -6.32
C SER A 40 -4.15 12.87 -5.31
N GLY A 41 -3.69 13.10 -4.07
CA GLY A 41 -3.88 12.17 -2.95
C GLY A 41 -3.07 10.87 -3.05
N GLU A 42 -2.03 10.84 -3.88
CA GLU A 42 -1.20 9.66 -4.12
C GLU A 42 0.19 9.79 -3.48
N SER A 43 0.79 8.66 -3.13
CA SER A 43 2.18 8.56 -2.68
C SER A 43 3.05 7.91 -3.75
N PHE A 44 4.28 8.39 -3.94
CA PHE A 44 5.20 7.86 -4.94
C PHE A 44 6.59 7.58 -4.37
N SER A 45 7.21 6.49 -4.82
CA SER A 45 8.64 6.22 -4.67
C SER A 45 9.33 6.55 -5.99
N VAL A 46 10.29 7.48 -5.96
CA VAL A 46 10.93 8.06 -7.15
C VAL A 46 12.44 8.15 -6.97
N GLY A 47 13.18 7.78 -8.02
CA GLY A 47 14.64 7.88 -8.11
C GLY A 47 15.20 6.92 -9.17
N GLY A 48 16.41 7.17 -9.68
CA GLY A 48 17.03 6.34 -10.71
C GLY A 48 16.24 6.28 -12.01
N GLY A 49 15.69 7.42 -12.44
CA GLY A 49 14.81 7.53 -13.60
C GLY A 49 13.48 6.74 -13.48
N ARG A 50 13.14 6.22 -12.30
CA ARG A 50 11.96 5.37 -12.06
C ARG A 50 11.01 6.05 -11.08
N ALA A 51 9.70 5.96 -11.35
CA ALA A 51 8.65 6.32 -10.40
C ALA A 51 7.66 5.15 -10.24
N ALA A 52 7.11 4.97 -9.04
CA ALA A 52 5.96 4.09 -8.82
C ALA A 52 5.05 4.62 -7.71
N ARG A 53 3.77 4.33 -7.86
CA ARG A 53 2.76 4.52 -6.81
C ARG A 53 3.07 3.62 -5.63
N VAL A 54 2.95 4.16 -4.42
CA VAL A 54 2.98 3.45 -3.15
C VAL A 54 1.57 3.45 -2.59
N THR A 55 1.07 2.29 -2.20
CA THR A 55 -0.31 2.08 -1.74
C THR A 55 -0.30 1.52 -0.32
N LEU A 56 -1.31 1.88 0.47
CA LEU A 56 -1.63 1.20 1.71
C LEU A 56 -2.53 -0.01 1.40
N SER A 57 -2.27 -1.13 2.06
CA SER A 57 -3.08 -2.34 1.93
C SER A 57 -3.59 -2.80 3.28
N GLU A 58 -4.75 -3.45 3.27
CA GLU A 58 -5.35 -4.10 4.42
C GLU A 58 -5.57 -5.58 4.07
N ASN A 59 -5.18 -6.50 4.95
CA ASN A 59 -5.53 -7.91 4.81
C ASN A 59 -6.94 -8.17 5.36
N ARG A 60 -7.37 -9.44 5.34
CA ARG A 60 -8.67 -9.83 5.89
C ARG A 60 -8.82 -9.55 7.40
N GLY A 61 -7.72 -9.48 8.15
CA GLY A 61 -7.76 -9.38 9.60
C GLY A 61 -8.36 -10.61 10.29
N VAL A 62 -8.46 -10.55 11.61
CA VAL A 62 -8.94 -11.66 12.45
C VAL A 62 -9.96 -11.15 13.47
N LEU A 63 -10.87 -12.03 13.89
CA LEU A 63 -11.73 -11.81 15.06
C LEU A 63 -11.23 -12.67 16.23
N VAL A 64 -11.33 -12.12 17.43
CA VAL A 64 -11.03 -12.82 18.69
C VAL A 64 -12.25 -12.77 19.61
N ASP A 65 -12.44 -13.82 20.40
CA ASP A 65 -13.68 -14.02 21.16
C ASP A 65 -13.85 -13.04 22.34
N ASP A 66 -12.78 -12.80 23.11
CA ASP A 66 -12.84 -12.00 24.35
C ASP A 66 -12.06 -10.68 24.30
N ARG A 67 -11.38 -10.40 23.17
CA ARG A 67 -10.55 -9.20 22.93
C ARG A 67 -9.41 -9.02 23.94
N SER A 68 -9.04 -10.08 24.66
CA SER A 68 -7.88 -10.08 25.54
C SER A 68 -6.58 -9.96 24.73
N PRO A 69 -5.52 -9.37 25.30
CA PRO A 69 -4.19 -9.36 24.68
C PRO A 69 -3.71 -10.75 24.27
N GLU A 70 -4.01 -11.78 25.08
CA GLU A 70 -3.64 -13.16 24.84
C GLU A 70 -4.36 -13.75 23.63
N ALA A 71 -5.66 -13.46 23.46
CA ALA A 71 -6.41 -13.91 22.28
C ALA A 71 -5.88 -13.27 20.98
N TRP A 72 -5.45 -12.00 21.02
CA TRP A 72 -4.77 -11.36 19.88
C TRP A 72 -3.41 -12.00 19.59
N ALA A 73 -2.61 -12.25 20.61
CA ALA A 73 -1.30 -12.89 20.47
C ALA A 73 -1.41 -14.29 19.85
N ALA A 74 -2.45 -15.04 20.21
CA ALA A 74 -2.71 -16.37 19.65
C ALA A 74 -3.05 -16.38 18.15
N GLN A 75 -3.44 -15.23 17.57
CA GLN A 75 -3.84 -15.08 16.17
C GLN A 75 -2.79 -14.31 15.34
N VAL A 76 -1.61 -14.03 15.88
CA VAL A 76 -0.63 -13.11 15.26
C VAL A 76 -0.22 -13.51 13.84
N ASP A 77 -0.06 -14.81 13.57
CA ASP A 77 0.32 -15.29 12.23
C ASP A 77 -0.78 -15.01 11.19
N ALA A 78 -2.05 -15.24 11.56
CA ALA A 78 -3.19 -14.94 10.70
C ALA A 78 -3.39 -13.42 10.55
N LEU A 79 -3.20 -12.66 11.63
CA LEU A 79 -3.27 -11.20 11.63
C LEU A 79 -2.21 -10.56 10.72
N LEU A 80 -1.02 -11.17 10.61
CA LEU A 80 0.08 -10.69 9.77
C LEU A 80 0.11 -11.33 8.38
N SER A 81 -0.82 -12.23 8.06
CA SER A 81 -0.87 -12.85 6.73
C SER A 81 -1.13 -11.81 5.64
N LEU A 82 -0.44 -11.95 4.52
CA LEU A 82 -0.68 -11.14 3.31
C LEU A 82 -1.54 -11.88 2.28
N ASP A 83 -2.17 -12.99 2.68
CA ASP A 83 -3.22 -13.63 1.92
C ASP A 83 -4.50 -12.76 1.98
N GLU A 84 -5.20 -12.62 0.85
CA GLU A 84 -6.42 -11.79 0.75
C GLU A 84 -6.22 -10.32 1.17
N VAL A 85 -5.31 -9.61 0.49
CA VAL A 85 -5.10 -8.16 0.66
C VAL A 85 -5.93 -7.32 -0.31
N VAL A 86 -6.42 -6.19 0.19
CA VAL A 86 -7.09 -5.15 -0.58
C VAL A 86 -6.37 -3.81 -0.43
N PHE A 87 -6.63 -2.87 -1.33
CA PHE A 87 -6.03 -1.53 -1.34
C PHE A 87 -7.14 -0.48 -1.26
N PRO A 88 -7.67 -0.19 -0.05
CA PRO A 88 -8.74 0.79 0.10
C PRO A 88 -8.23 2.19 -0.26
N VAL A 89 -9.03 2.98 -1.00
CA VAL A 89 -8.67 4.35 -1.43
C VAL A 89 -9.50 5.42 -0.72
N SER A 90 -10.32 5.00 0.25
CA SER A 90 -11.12 5.82 1.13
C SER A 90 -11.50 5.04 2.39
N MET A 91 -11.87 5.76 3.45
CA MET A 91 -12.41 5.17 4.68
C MET A 91 -13.68 4.34 4.45
N ASN A 92 -14.51 4.72 3.47
CA ASN A 92 -15.73 3.96 3.18
C ASN A 92 -15.41 2.58 2.59
N ASP A 93 -14.34 2.51 1.80
CA ASP A 93 -13.84 1.28 1.17
C ASP A 93 -13.31 0.32 2.23
N GLU A 94 -12.59 0.87 3.20
CA GLU A 94 -12.07 0.15 4.37
C GLU A 94 -13.23 -0.43 5.20
N VAL A 95 -14.26 0.38 5.46
CA VAL A 95 -15.43 -0.05 6.24
C VAL A 95 -16.23 -1.16 5.52
N THR A 96 -16.38 -1.09 4.19
CA THR A 96 -17.04 -2.16 3.44
C THR A 96 -16.20 -3.42 3.40
N TRP A 97 -14.86 -3.31 3.39
CA TRP A 97 -13.96 -4.45 3.56
C TRP A 97 -14.11 -5.10 4.93
N GLN A 98 -14.09 -4.33 6.01
CA GLN A 98 -14.23 -4.84 7.38
C GLN A 98 -15.54 -5.59 7.63
N ALA A 99 -16.61 -5.23 6.91
CA ALA A 99 -17.88 -5.94 6.97
C ALA A 99 -17.73 -7.44 6.63
N HIS A 100 -16.81 -7.81 5.74
CA HIS A 100 -16.52 -9.22 5.43
C HIS A 100 -16.02 -9.98 6.65
N THR A 101 -15.04 -9.42 7.36
CA THR A 101 -14.45 -10.00 8.56
C THR A 101 -15.48 -10.08 9.69
N LEU A 102 -16.33 -9.06 9.80
CA LEU A 102 -17.44 -9.01 10.76
C LEU A 102 -18.65 -9.89 10.39
N GLY A 103 -18.60 -10.60 9.25
CA GLY A 103 -19.70 -11.44 8.76
C GLY A 103 -20.99 -10.64 8.46
N ARG A 104 -20.85 -9.35 8.15
CA ARG A 104 -21.97 -8.45 7.82
C ARG A 104 -22.19 -8.44 6.31
N PRO A 105 -23.46 -8.47 5.84
CA PRO A 105 -23.74 -8.33 4.42
C PRO A 105 -23.39 -6.91 3.95
N VAL A 106 -22.73 -6.82 2.79
CA VAL A 106 -22.45 -5.56 2.10
C VAL A 106 -23.38 -5.45 0.89
N PRO A 107 -24.10 -4.33 0.69
CA PRO A 107 -24.87 -4.09 -0.53
C PRO A 107 -24.00 -4.29 -1.78
N ALA A 108 -24.55 -4.86 -2.85
CA ALA A 108 -23.78 -5.20 -4.06
C ALA A 108 -23.11 -3.97 -4.69
N GLU A 109 -23.71 -2.79 -4.55
CA GLU A 109 -23.20 -1.51 -5.05
C GLU A 109 -21.95 -1.02 -4.29
N LEU A 110 -21.74 -1.53 -3.07
CA LEU A 110 -20.65 -1.19 -2.16
C LEU A 110 -19.66 -2.35 -1.96
N ALA A 111 -19.95 -3.52 -2.55
CA ALA A 111 -19.17 -4.73 -2.38
C ALA A 111 -17.81 -4.64 -3.10
N PRO A 112 -16.74 -5.21 -2.51
CA PRO A 112 -15.43 -5.29 -3.15
C PRO A 112 -15.50 -6.01 -4.50
N GLY A 113 -14.93 -5.40 -5.55
CA GLY A 113 -14.93 -5.96 -6.91
C GLY A 113 -16.23 -5.74 -7.71
N GLY A 114 -17.17 -4.94 -7.20
CA GLY A 114 -18.25 -4.34 -8.00
C GLY A 114 -17.73 -3.25 -8.96
N PRO A 115 -18.56 -2.31 -9.48
CA PRO A 115 -18.11 -1.19 -10.34
C PRO A 115 -17.10 -0.21 -9.68
N LEU A 116 -16.62 -0.55 -8.49
CA LEU A 116 -15.47 0.00 -7.79
C LEU A 116 -14.34 -1.04 -7.84
N ASP A 117 -13.69 -1.19 -8.99
CA ASP A 117 -12.39 -1.87 -9.08
C ASP A 117 -11.40 -1.09 -8.21
N TRP A 118 -11.05 -1.62 -7.04
CA TRP A 118 -10.12 -0.99 -6.08
C TRP A 118 -8.74 -0.72 -6.69
N ASN A 119 -8.43 -1.28 -7.87
CA ASN A 119 -7.30 -0.89 -8.71
C ASN A 119 -7.56 0.39 -9.53
N ARG A 120 -8.28 1.39 -8.99
CA ARG A 120 -8.55 2.61 -9.76
C ARG A 120 -7.24 3.31 -10.16
N ARG A 121 -7.20 3.67 -11.45
CA ARG A 121 -6.36 4.72 -12.03
C ARG A 121 -6.52 6.02 -11.23
N ALA A 122 -5.54 6.91 -11.28
CA ALA A 122 -5.51 8.20 -10.59
C ALA A 122 -6.89 8.88 -10.63
N ARG A 123 -7.39 9.31 -9.46
CA ARG A 123 -8.60 10.14 -9.39
C ARG A 123 -8.30 11.48 -10.07
N PRO A 124 -9.08 11.90 -11.09
CA PRO A 124 -8.92 13.21 -11.70
C PRO A 124 -9.31 14.35 -10.76
#